data_AF-R7FZL7-F1
#
_entry.id   AF-R7FZL7-F1
#
_cell.length_a   1.000
_cell.length_b   1.000
_cell.length_c   1.000
_cell.angle_alpha   90.00
_cell.angle_beta   90.00
_cell.angle_gamma   90.00
#
_symmetry.space_group_name_H-M   'P 1'
#
loop_
_entity.id
_entity.type
_entity.pdbx_description
1 polymer ?
#
loop_
_entity_poly.entity_id
_entity_poly.type
_entity_poly.pdbx_seq_one_letter_code
_entity_poly.pdbx_strand_id
1 'polypeptide(L)'
;MKKSKVIFIIWMTVVLTLVAVLVFALTKPQHIHEIAIDVAVAPTCTKTGLTEGKHCSVCGEVLLKQETVAAKGHEIVIDAYVAPTCTKTGLAEGKHCSVCGEVLLEQKIIAAKGHDMVNGVCRICGYNENKLSYTLNSDKKSYCVSGIGTFKGTDLIIPSVYDNMPVTSIGNYAFYGCSQLKSIMLPYGVKSIGIETFYDCTSLISVTIPDSVTSIDGGAFYHCPIETATIPALAVKYIKNSELKTVVITSGFSIGEGAFSGCSKLTSITMPDTMTNIGECAFENCTSLISITIPDSVTSIGRYAFCGTAYYNSEANWADGVLYIGNHLITANPDKLAANYIVKAGTKCIAANAFYNCSKLTCITMPNSVTGICRWAFWYCASLETITFKGTEGQWNAIAKGTSWDYNAGSKTSGRSYKLVFEK
;
A
#
# COMPACT_ATOMS: atom_id res chain seq x y z
N MET A 1 50.55 -109.69 26.80
CA MET A 1 49.51 -109.59 25.75
C MET A 1 48.77 -108.24 25.65
N LYS A 2 48.99 -107.24 26.52
CA LYS A 2 48.25 -105.95 26.47
C LYS A 2 48.69 -104.98 25.36
N LYS A 3 49.96 -104.97 24.93
CA LYS A 3 50.48 -104.02 23.92
C LYS A 3 49.98 -104.26 22.48
N SER A 4 49.67 -105.50 22.09
CA SER A 4 49.23 -105.83 20.73
C SER A 4 47.78 -105.41 20.43
N LYS A 5 46.89 -105.37 21.44
CA LYS A 5 45.49 -104.97 21.24
C LYS A 5 45.36 -103.46 20.99
N VAL A 6 46.21 -102.64 21.60
CA VAL A 6 46.16 -101.17 21.47
C VAL A 6 46.58 -100.72 20.07
N ILE A 7 47.63 -101.32 19.51
CA ILE A 7 48.12 -100.98 18.16
C ILE A 7 47.10 -101.36 17.09
N PHE A 8 46.44 -102.51 17.24
CA PHE A 8 45.40 -102.95 16.31
C PHE A 8 44.19 -102.00 16.33
N ILE A 9 43.76 -101.53 17.51
CA ILE A 9 42.64 -100.58 17.63
C ILE A 9 42.98 -99.24 16.98
N ILE A 10 44.20 -98.72 17.19
CA ILE A 10 44.64 -97.44 16.60
C ILE A 10 44.75 -97.56 15.07
N TRP A 11 45.27 -98.67 14.55
CA TRP A 11 45.35 -98.88 13.10
C TRP A 11 43.96 -98.98 12.48
N MET A 12 43.03 -99.70 13.14
CA MET A 12 41.65 -99.83 12.67
C MET A 12 40.91 -98.49 12.69
N THR A 13 41.09 -97.65 13.71
CA THR A 13 40.43 -96.33 13.77
C THR A 13 40.97 -95.34 12.74
N VAL A 14 42.29 -95.35 12.48
CA VAL A 14 42.90 -94.50 11.44
C VAL A 14 42.46 -94.92 10.04
N VAL A 15 42.38 -96.23 9.76
CA VAL A 15 41.89 -96.72 8.46
C VAL A 15 40.41 -96.42 8.29
N LEU A 16 39.57 -96.63 9.33
CA LEU A 16 38.15 -96.28 9.26
C LEU A 16 37.91 -94.78 9.06
N THR A 17 38.71 -93.91 9.68
CA THR A 17 38.58 -92.46 9.49
C THR A 17 39.05 -92.01 8.11
N LEU A 18 40.16 -92.57 7.59
CA LEU A 18 40.61 -92.28 6.22
C LEU A 18 39.62 -92.78 5.16
N VAL A 19 39.06 -93.98 5.32
CA VAL A 19 38.03 -94.52 4.41
C VAL A 19 36.74 -93.70 4.51
N ALA A 20 36.32 -93.29 5.71
CA ALA A 20 35.16 -92.42 5.88
C ALA A 20 35.35 -91.06 5.20
N VAL A 21 36.55 -90.45 5.29
CA VAL A 21 36.87 -89.18 4.61
C VAL A 21 36.90 -89.35 3.08
N LEU A 22 37.46 -90.46 2.57
CA LEU A 22 37.46 -90.74 1.12
C LEU A 22 36.04 -91.00 0.58
N VAL A 23 35.21 -91.72 1.34
CA VAL A 23 33.81 -91.98 0.96
C VAL A 23 33.01 -90.68 1.00
N PHE A 24 33.22 -89.81 1.99
CA PHE A 24 32.55 -88.50 2.04
C PHE A 24 32.96 -87.55 0.90
N ALA A 25 34.19 -87.67 0.39
CA ALA A 25 34.65 -86.88 -0.75
C ALA A 25 34.09 -87.38 -2.10
N LEU A 26 33.71 -88.66 -2.19
CA LEU A 26 33.20 -89.30 -3.42
C LEU A 26 31.66 -89.36 -3.51
N THR A 27 30.92 -88.91 -2.48
CA THR A 27 29.44 -88.93 -2.46
C THR A 27 28.78 -87.59 -2.80
N LYS A 28 29.52 -86.54 -3.15
CA LYS A 28 28.90 -85.31 -3.68
C LYS A 28 28.34 -85.60 -5.09
N PRO A 29 27.03 -85.40 -5.33
CA PRO A 29 26.44 -85.70 -6.63
C PRO A 29 27.10 -84.84 -7.72
N GLN A 30 27.80 -85.47 -8.66
CA GLN A 30 28.35 -84.78 -9.83
C GLN A 30 27.20 -84.47 -10.80
N HIS A 31 26.67 -83.26 -10.68
CA HIS A 31 25.70 -82.68 -11.60
C HIS A 31 26.22 -81.33 -12.07
N ILE A 32 25.76 -80.87 -13.23
CA ILE A 32 26.05 -79.52 -13.70
C ILE A 32 25.17 -78.57 -12.89
N HIS A 33 25.77 -77.55 -12.27
CA HIS A 33 25.03 -76.59 -11.48
C HIS A 33 24.18 -75.68 -12.37
N GLU A 34 22.87 -75.82 -12.28
CA GLU A 34 21.92 -74.86 -12.83
C GLU A 34 21.78 -73.67 -11.87
N ILE A 35 22.01 -72.46 -12.37
CA ILE A 35 22.18 -71.25 -11.54
C ILE A 35 20.82 -70.59 -11.29
N ALA A 36 20.41 -70.50 -10.03
CA ALA A 36 19.36 -69.59 -9.56
C ALA A 36 20.00 -68.30 -9.00
N ILE A 37 19.36 -67.15 -9.29
CA ILE A 37 19.80 -65.84 -8.82
C ILE A 37 19.02 -65.46 -7.57
N ASP A 38 19.74 -65.16 -6.49
CA ASP A 38 19.19 -64.57 -5.27
C ASP A 38 19.22 -63.06 -5.42
N VAL A 39 18.05 -62.46 -5.65
CA VAL A 39 17.92 -61.03 -5.98
C VAL A 39 18.46 -60.16 -4.85
N ALA A 40 19.24 -59.13 -5.21
CA ALA A 40 19.74 -58.15 -4.27
C ALA A 40 18.60 -57.41 -3.55
N VAL A 41 18.80 -57.15 -2.25
CA VAL A 41 17.86 -56.37 -1.43
C VAL A 41 18.54 -55.06 -1.05
N ALA A 42 18.01 -53.92 -1.51
CA ALA A 42 18.61 -52.63 -1.20
C ALA A 42 18.48 -52.28 0.31
N PRO A 43 19.52 -51.69 0.93
CA PRO A 43 19.43 -51.21 2.32
C PRO A 43 18.46 -50.04 2.44
N THR A 44 17.73 -49.98 3.56
CA THR A 44 16.92 -48.82 3.95
C THR A 44 17.67 -47.97 4.99
N CYS A 45 17.03 -46.93 5.54
CA CYS A 45 17.65 -46.11 6.59
C CYS A 45 18.02 -46.93 7.83
N THR A 46 17.21 -47.93 8.19
CA THR A 46 17.36 -48.71 9.43
C THR A 46 17.65 -50.19 9.21
N LYS A 47 17.40 -50.75 8.01
CA LYS A 47 17.65 -52.17 7.70
C LYS A 47 18.80 -52.33 6.71
N THR A 48 19.71 -53.26 7.00
CA THR A 48 20.78 -53.68 6.10
C THR A 48 20.20 -54.33 4.84
N GLY A 49 20.89 -54.14 3.71
CA GLY A 49 20.60 -54.81 2.45
C GLY A 49 21.45 -56.07 2.24
N LEU A 50 21.24 -56.73 1.12
CA LEU A 50 22.01 -57.89 0.65
C LEU A 50 22.43 -57.67 -0.80
N THR A 51 23.67 -58.02 -1.14
CA THR A 51 24.12 -58.08 -2.55
C THR A 51 23.40 -59.21 -3.31
N GLU A 52 23.49 -59.21 -4.64
CA GLU A 52 23.03 -60.36 -5.43
C GLU A 52 23.87 -61.60 -5.07
N GLY A 53 23.19 -62.74 -4.91
CA GLY A 53 23.81 -64.05 -4.67
C GLY A 53 23.41 -65.04 -5.75
N LYS A 54 24.06 -66.20 -5.74
CA LYS A 54 23.74 -67.30 -6.65
C LYS A 54 23.83 -68.62 -5.91
N HIS A 55 22.86 -69.50 -6.13
CA HIS A 55 22.89 -70.88 -5.66
C HIS A 55 22.48 -71.83 -6.77
N CYS A 56 22.78 -73.11 -6.61
CA CYS A 56 22.31 -74.12 -7.53
C CYS A 56 20.84 -74.44 -7.25
N SER A 57 19.96 -74.28 -8.23
CA SER A 57 18.51 -74.54 -8.10
C SER A 57 18.18 -76.01 -7.79
N VAL A 58 19.09 -76.92 -8.15
CA VAL A 58 18.89 -78.38 -8.05
C VAL A 58 19.34 -78.92 -6.69
N CYS A 59 20.51 -78.50 -6.19
CA CYS A 59 21.08 -79.04 -4.95
C CYS A 59 21.20 -78.01 -3.80
N GLY A 60 20.99 -76.73 -4.07
CA GLY A 60 21.09 -75.65 -3.09
C GLY A 60 22.51 -75.21 -2.74
N GLU A 61 23.56 -75.73 -3.41
CA GLU A 61 24.93 -75.28 -3.15
C GLU A 61 25.09 -73.80 -3.48
N VAL A 62 25.64 -73.02 -2.54
CA VAL A 62 25.86 -71.57 -2.71
C VAL A 62 27.07 -71.37 -3.62
N LEU A 63 26.82 -70.79 -4.79
CA LEU A 63 27.83 -70.54 -5.83
C LEU A 63 28.44 -69.14 -5.69
N LEU A 64 27.65 -68.18 -5.20
CA LEU A 64 28.09 -66.85 -4.82
C LEU A 64 27.30 -66.41 -3.58
N LYS A 65 27.99 -66.21 -2.46
CA LYS A 65 27.37 -65.84 -1.19
C LYS A 65 26.90 -64.38 -1.22
N GLN A 66 25.68 -64.11 -0.75
CA GLN A 66 25.24 -62.73 -0.50
C GLN A 66 26.03 -62.12 0.65
N GLU A 67 26.49 -60.88 0.46
CA GLU A 67 27.12 -60.08 1.50
C GLU A 67 26.15 -59.01 2.02
N THR A 68 26.28 -58.67 3.30
CA THR A 68 25.45 -57.64 3.92
C THR A 68 25.91 -56.25 3.50
N VAL A 69 24.99 -55.44 2.99
CA VAL A 69 25.21 -54.01 2.74
C VAL A 69 24.68 -53.23 3.94
N ALA A 70 25.49 -52.35 4.51
CA ALA A 70 25.11 -51.56 5.68
C ALA A 70 23.82 -50.74 5.42
N ALA A 71 23.02 -50.54 6.47
CA ALA A 71 21.89 -49.62 6.41
C ALA A 71 22.38 -48.21 6.05
N LYS A 72 21.59 -47.45 5.29
CA LYS A 72 21.99 -46.12 4.80
C LYS A 72 22.13 -45.09 5.92
N GLY A 73 21.54 -45.34 7.09
CA GLY A 73 21.40 -44.34 8.15
C GLY A 73 20.38 -43.26 7.78
N HIS A 74 20.14 -42.34 8.71
CA HIS A 74 19.27 -41.19 8.47
C HIS A 74 20.07 -40.00 7.99
N GLU A 75 19.57 -39.34 6.95
CA GLU A 75 20.04 -38.03 6.53
C GLU A 75 19.16 -36.97 7.19
N ILE A 76 19.75 -36.22 8.13
CA ILE A 76 19.01 -35.35 9.04
C ILE A 76 18.72 -34.01 8.37
N VAL A 77 17.43 -33.65 8.30
CA VAL A 77 16.93 -32.32 7.97
C VAL A 77 16.42 -31.65 9.24
N ILE A 78 16.74 -30.36 9.41
CA ILE A 78 16.27 -29.55 10.54
C ILE A 78 14.96 -28.86 10.16
N ASP A 79 13.92 -29.10 10.95
CA ASP A 79 12.65 -28.38 10.86
C ASP A 79 12.78 -27.07 11.63
N ALA A 80 12.77 -25.96 10.91
CA ALA A 80 13.09 -24.64 11.45
C ALA A 80 12.14 -24.21 12.58
N TYR A 81 12.71 -23.49 13.55
CA TYR A 81 11.94 -22.79 14.59
C TYR A 81 10.96 -21.78 14.00
N VAL A 82 9.72 -21.80 14.49
CA VAL A 82 8.68 -20.83 14.16
C VAL A 82 8.32 -20.05 15.42
N ALA A 83 8.61 -18.75 15.42
CA ALA A 83 8.33 -17.90 16.58
C ALA A 83 6.82 -17.76 16.84
N PRO A 84 6.36 -17.85 18.11
CA PRO A 84 4.97 -17.56 18.44
C PRO A 84 4.67 -16.06 18.29
N THR A 85 3.43 -15.76 17.91
CA THR A 85 2.88 -14.38 17.88
C THR A 85 1.89 -14.20 19.03
N CYS A 86 1.23 -13.05 19.13
CA CYS A 86 0.21 -12.82 20.17
C CYS A 86 -0.98 -13.79 20.06
N THR A 87 -1.33 -14.24 18.84
CA THR A 87 -2.52 -15.07 18.58
C THR A 87 -2.22 -16.45 18.00
N LYS A 88 -1.04 -16.66 17.41
CA LYS A 88 -0.62 -17.96 16.86
C LYS A 88 0.48 -18.59 17.71
N THR A 89 0.34 -19.88 17.97
CA THR A 89 1.37 -20.72 18.55
C THR A 89 2.60 -20.79 17.64
N GLY A 90 3.77 -20.96 18.25
CA GLY A 90 5.03 -21.22 17.56
C GLY A 90 5.36 -22.72 17.56
N LEU A 91 6.47 -23.07 16.91
CA LEU A 91 7.02 -24.42 16.90
C LEU A 91 8.49 -24.37 17.29
N ALA A 92 8.89 -25.21 18.23
CA ALA A 92 10.30 -25.45 18.51
C ALA A 92 10.98 -26.10 17.30
N GLU A 93 12.31 -26.00 17.23
CA GLU A 93 13.08 -26.71 16.22
C GLU A 93 12.87 -28.24 16.33
N GLY A 94 12.71 -28.90 15.19
CA GLY A 94 12.53 -30.35 15.07
C GLY A 94 13.50 -30.95 14.06
N LYS A 95 13.46 -32.26 13.88
CA LYS A 95 14.31 -32.98 12.91
C LYS A 95 13.56 -34.15 12.28
N HIS A 96 13.75 -34.35 10.98
CA HIS A 96 13.28 -35.53 10.27
C HIS A 96 14.34 -36.07 9.30
N CYS A 97 14.15 -37.30 8.83
CA CYS A 97 14.99 -37.91 7.79
C CYS A 97 14.49 -37.53 6.39
N SER A 98 15.32 -36.92 5.54
CA SER A 98 14.95 -36.60 4.14
C SER A 98 14.64 -37.84 3.29
N VAL A 99 15.26 -38.97 3.62
CA VAL A 99 15.21 -40.20 2.81
C VAL A 99 13.97 -41.05 3.13
N CYS A 100 13.56 -41.14 4.40
CA CYS A 100 12.42 -41.98 4.81
C CYS A 100 11.28 -41.23 5.52
N GLY A 101 11.44 -39.94 5.80
CA GLY A 101 10.41 -39.13 6.49
C GLY A 101 10.25 -39.41 7.99
N GLU A 102 11.08 -40.28 8.58
CA GLU A 102 11.03 -40.58 10.01
C GLU A 102 11.33 -39.31 10.82
N VAL A 103 10.48 -39.01 11.81
CA VAL A 103 10.65 -37.88 12.72
C VAL A 103 11.66 -38.28 13.79
N LEU A 104 12.82 -37.63 13.76
CA LEU A 104 13.93 -37.91 14.68
C LEU A 104 13.87 -37.03 15.94
N LEU A 105 13.20 -35.88 15.84
CA LEU A 105 12.88 -35.00 16.95
C LEU A 105 11.58 -34.26 16.65
N GLU A 106 10.53 -34.54 17.42
CA GLU A 106 9.22 -33.88 17.25
C GLU A 106 9.27 -32.39 17.60
N GLN A 107 8.67 -31.54 16.74
CA GLN A 107 8.47 -30.13 17.03
C GLN A 107 7.44 -29.95 18.14
N LYS A 108 7.85 -29.38 19.27
CA LYS A 108 6.94 -29.02 20.36
C LYS A 108 6.23 -27.71 20.05
N ILE A 109 4.92 -27.67 20.32
CA ILE A 109 4.11 -26.45 20.22
C ILE A 109 4.54 -25.47 21.32
N ILE A 110 4.84 -24.24 20.92
CA ILE A 110 5.11 -23.12 21.82
C ILE A 110 3.83 -22.29 21.91
N ALA A 111 3.33 -22.06 23.12
CA ALA A 111 2.12 -21.28 23.33
C ALA A 111 2.21 -19.88 22.69
N ALA A 112 1.08 -19.36 22.22
CA ALA A 112 0.99 -17.97 21.76
C ALA A 112 1.38 -17.02 22.91
N LYS A 113 2.00 -15.88 22.57
CA LYS A 113 2.48 -14.91 23.57
C LYS A 113 1.37 -14.25 24.37
N GLY A 114 0.13 -14.30 23.90
CA GLY A 114 -0.99 -13.55 24.46
C GLY A 114 -0.87 -12.05 24.21
N HIS A 115 -1.82 -11.28 24.74
CA HIS A 115 -1.80 -9.82 24.64
C HIS A 115 -1.23 -9.22 25.93
N ASP A 116 -0.29 -8.29 25.76
CA ASP A 116 0.33 -7.54 26.84
C ASP A 116 -0.15 -6.08 26.78
N MET A 117 -1.19 -5.79 27.56
CA MET A 117 -2.01 -4.59 27.41
C MET A 117 -1.43 -3.40 28.18
N VAL A 118 -1.18 -2.29 27.49
CA VAL A 118 -0.82 -1.00 28.08
C VAL A 118 -1.75 0.07 27.51
N ASN A 119 -2.45 0.81 28.37
CA ASN A 119 -3.45 1.82 27.97
C ASN A 119 -4.53 1.28 27.01
N GLY A 120 -4.93 0.02 27.18
CA GLY A 120 -5.96 -0.62 26.35
C GLY A 120 -5.48 -1.05 24.96
N VAL A 121 -4.18 -0.98 24.67
CA VAL A 121 -3.55 -1.46 23.43
C VAL A 121 -2.44 -2.45 23.79
N CYS A 122 -2.39 -3.59 23.11
CA CYS A 122 -1.33 -4.56 23.27
C CYS A 122 -0.03 -3.97 22.74
N ARG A 123 0.98 -3.78 23.60
CA ARG A 123 2.26 -3.18 23.22
C ARG A 123 3.06 -4.01 22.21
N ILE A 124 2.70 -5.28 22.02
CA ILE A 124 3.38 -6.22 21.13
C ILE A 124 2.78 -6.21 19.72
N CYS A 125 1.44 -6.13 19.61
CA CYS A 125 0.76 -6.27 18.32
C CYS A 125 -0.31 -5.20 18.01
N GLY A 126 -0.52 -4.22 18.89
CA GLY A 126 -1.50 -3.16 18.69
C GLY A 126 -2.96 -3.55 18.91
N TYR A 127 -3.25 -4.76 19.42
CA TYR A 127 -4.62 -5.22 19.72
C TYR A 127 -5.26 -4.35 20.81
N ASN A 128 -6.45 -3.80 20.58
CA ASN A 128 -7.27 -3.21 21.65
C ASN A 128 -8.47 -4.13 21.92
N GLU A 129 -8.94 -4.20 23.17
CA GLU A 129 -10.21 -4.87 23.49
C GLU A 129 -11.27 -4.23 22.60
N ASN A 130 -11.85 -5.00 21.67
CA ASN A 130 -12.73 -4.55 20.58
C ASN A 130 -13.89 -3.65 21.04
N LYS A 131 -13.56 -2.38 21.28
CA LYS A 131 -14.48 -1.34 21.73
C LYS A 131 -15.11 -0.61 20.55
N LEU A 132 -14.60 -0.79 19.34
CA LEU A 132 -15.14 -0.21 18.12
C LEU A 132 -16.05 -1.21 17.41
N SER A 133 -17.02 -0.68 16.66
CA SER A 133 -17.85 -1.48 15.74
C SER A 133 -17.14 -1.60 14.39
N TYR A 134 -17.19 -2.79 13.79
CA TYR A 134 -16.61 -3.07 12.48
C TYR A 134 -17.64 -3.69 11.54
N THR A 135 -17.56 -3.34 10.26
CA THR A 135 -18.36 -3.94 9.19
C THR A 135 -17.43 -4.55 8.15
N LEU A 136 -17.67 -5.81 7.77
CA LEU A 136 -16.91 -6.47 6.70
C LEU A 136 -17.20 -5.76 5.37
N ASN A 137 -16.16 -5.36 4.65
CA ASN A 137 -16.31 -4.72 3.35
C ASN A 137 -16.86 -5.70 2.30
N SER A 138 -17.46 -5.17 1.23
CA SER A 138 -18.06 -5.98 0.15
C SER A 138 -17.06 -6.90 -0.55
N ASP A 139 -15.75 -6.57 -0.49
CA ASP A 139 -14.66 -7.40 -1.01
C ASP A 139 -14.41 -8.70 -0.20
N LYS A 140 -15.00 -8.81 1.00
CA LYS A 140 -14.79 -9.88 1.99
C LYS A 140 -13.32 -10.10 2.36
N LYS A 141 -12.49 -9.08 2.20
CA LYS A 141 -11.03 -9.13 2.42
C LYS A 141 -10.53 -8.06 3.39
N SER A 142 -11.41 -7.15 3.82
CA SER A 142 -11.05 -6.05 4.71
C SER A 142 -12.24 -5.58 5.56
N TYR A 143 -11.95 -4.81 6.61
CA TYR A 143 -12.96 -4.21 7.48
C TYR A 143 -12.98 -2.68 7.40
N CYS A 144 -14.18 -2.17 7.59
CA CYS A 144 -14.50 -0.77 7.85
C CYS A 144 -14.77 -0.57 9.35
N VAL A 145 -14.21 0.47 9.96
CA VAL A 145 -14.65 0.91 11.30
C VAL A 145 -15.99 1.61 11.14
N SER A 146 -17.06 0.98 11.61
CA SER A 146 -18.44 1.45 11.43
C SER A 146 -19.01 2.20 12.63
N GLY A 147 -18.30 2.26 13.75
CA GLY A 147 -18.79 2.95 14.94
C GLY A 147 -17.82 2.99 16.11
N ILE A 148 -18.05 3.94 17.04
CA ILE A 148 -17.34 4.07 18.32
C ILE A 148 -17.57 2.88 19.28
N GLY A 149 -18.58 2.05 19.02
CA GLY A 149 -18.94 0.89 19.83
C GLY A 149 -19.08 1.21 21.33
N THR A 150 -18.37 0.46 22.17
CA THR A 150 -18.33 0.62 23.63
C THR A 150 -17.14 1.45 24.11
N PHE A 151 -16.40 2.10 23.22
CA PHE A 151 -15.26 2.93 23.61
C PHE A 151 -15.70 4.11 24.49
N LYS A 152 -14.98 4.30 25.60
CA LYS A 152 -15.22 5.39 26.57
C LYS A 152 -14.01 6.28 26.82
N GLY A 153 -12.88 6.03 26.14
CA GLY A 153 -11.66 6.81 26.32
C GLY A 153 -11.70 8.18 25.63
N THR A 154 -10.62 8.93 25.77
CA THR A 154 -10.40 10.23 25.12
C THR A 154 -9.43 10.14 23.95
N ASP A 155 -8.54 9.16 23.92
CA ASP A 155 -7.49 9.02 22.92
C ASP A 155 -7.62 7.65 22.25
N LEU A 156 -7.85 7.63 20.94
CA LEU A 156 -8.17 6.41 20.22
C LEU A 156 -7.10 6.07 19.18
N ILE A 157 -6.57 4.85 19.28
CA ILE A 157 -5.74 4.26 18.23
C ILE A 157 -6.58 3.19 17.54
N ILE A 158 -6.87 3.39 16.25
CA ILE A 158 -7.56 2.37 15.45
C ILE A 158 -6.55 1.29 15.04
N PRO A 159 -6.81 0.00 15.31
CA PRO A 159 -5.91 -1.07 14.95
C PRO A 159 -5.86 -1.26 13.43
N SER A 160 -4.68 -1.61 12.89
CA SER A 160 -4.50 -1.86 11.46
C SER A 160 -5.14 -3.17 10.97
N VAL A 161 -5.50 -4.05 11.89
CA VAL A 161 -6.07 -5.38 11.64
C VAL A 161 -7.19 -5.65 12.62
N TYR A 162 -8.31 -6.17 12.12
CA TYR A 162 -9.43 -6.69 12.90
C TYR A 162 -9.81 -8.07 12.35
N ASP A 163 -10.02 -9.05 13.24
CA ASP A 163 -10.32 -10.45 12.88
C ASP A 163 -9.39 -11.03 11.80
N ASN A 164 -8.07 -10.80 11.96
CA ASN A 164 -7.02 -11.21 11.03
C ASN A 164 -7.13 -10.63 9.60
N MET A 165 -7.97 -9.62 9.39
CA MET A 165 -8.11 -8.90 8.11
C MET A 165 -7.74 -7.42 8.28
N PRO A 166 -7.20 -6.77 7.23
CA PRO A 166 -6.81 -5.36 7.30
C PRO A 166 -8.03 -4.45 7.51
N VAL A 167 -7.84 -3.39 8.31
CA VAL A 167 -8.77 -2.26 8.41
C VAL A 167 -8.40 -1.24 7.33
N THR A 168 -9.30 -1.02 6.37
CA THR A 168 -9.02 -0.25 5.15
C THR A 168 -9.89 1.00 4.99
N SER A 169 -10.87 1.21 5.86
CA SER A 169 -11.76 2.37 5.78
C SER A 169 -12.37 2.73 7.13
N ILE A 170 -12.79 4.00 7.25
CA ILE A 170 -13.61 4.50 8.35
C ILE A 170 -14.97 4.89 7.77
N GLY A 171 -16.04 4.32 8.33
CA GLY A 171 -17.38 4.43 7.78
C GLY A 171 -18.02 5.78 8.01
N ASN A 172 -19.12 6.00 7.27
CA ASN A 172 -20.00 7.14 7.48
C ASN A 172 -20.48 7.15 8.94
N TYR A 173 -20.53 8.32 9.56
CA TYR A 173 -21.04 8.51 10.92
C TYR A 173 -20.31 7.73 12.03
N ALA A 174 -19.18 7.07 11.76
CA ALA A 174 -18.55 6.13 12.71
C ALA A 174 -18.21 6.76 14.07
N PHE A 175 -17.91 8.05 14.11
CA PHE A 175 -17.60 8.82 15.31
C PHE A 175 -18.54 10.03 15.47
N TYR A 176 -19.72 10.03 14.84
CA TYR A 176 -20.67 11.14 14.90
C TYR A 176 -21.02 11.49 16.36
N GLY A 177 -20.90 12.77 16.72
CA GLY A 177 -21.20 13.30 18.05
C GLY A 177 -20.29 12.79 19.16
N CYS A 178 -19.11 12.23 18.84
CA CYS A 178 -18.18 11.69 19.83
C CYS A 178 -17.46 12.83 20.59
N SER A 179 -18.21 13.52 21.45
CA SER A 179 -17.80 14.69 22.23
C SER A 179 -16.73 14.41 23.29
N GLN A 180 -16.42 13.14 23.56
CA GLN A 180 -15.35 12.72 24.47
C GLN A 180 -13.99 12.56 23.80
N LEU A 181 -13.96 12.35 22.48
CA LEU A 181 -12.76 11.99 21.74
C LEU A 181 -11.89 13.24 21.54
N LYS A 182 -10.69 13.24 22.09
CA LYS A 182 -9.69 14.31 22.01
C LYS A 182 -8.66 14.11 20.91
N SER A 183 -8.23 12.87 20.69
CA SER A 183 -7.28 12.53 19.64
C SER A 183 -7.60 11.18 19.01
N ILE A 184 -7.29 11.06 17.72
CA ILE A 184 -7.42 9.80 16.99
C ILE A 184 -6.23 9.57 16.05
N MET A 185 -5.70 8.34 16.09
CA MET A 185 -4.66 7.86 15.18
C MET A 185 -5.24 6.79 14.25
N LEU A 186 -5.21 7.06 12.95
CA LEU A 186 -5.64 6.12 11.92
C LEU A 186 -4.44 5.25 11.45
N PRO A 187 -4.64 3.95 11.17
CA PRO A 187 -3.57 3.10 10.70
C PRO A 187 -3.28 3.33 9.21
N TYR A 188 -2.03 3.10 8.78
CA TYR A 188 -1.57 3.21 7.37
C TYR A 188 -2.32 2.32 6.36
N GLY A 189 -3.21 1.44 6.81
CA GLY A 189 -4.08 0.65 5.93
C GLY A 189 -5.30 1.41 5.43
N VAL A 190 -5.72 2.47 6.13
CA VAL A 190 -6.96 3.21 5.83
C VAL A 190 -6.81 3.98 4.52
N LYS A 191 -7.76 3.75 3.62
CA LYS A 191 -7.86 4.37 2.29
C LYS A 191 -8.94 5.44 2.21
N SER A 192 -10.01 5.34 3.00
CA SER A 192 -11.10 6.30 2.96
C SER A 192 -11.67 6.61 4.35
N ILE A 193 -12.14 7.85 4.50
CA ILE A 193 -12.90 8.36 5.65
C ILE A 193 -14.25 8.83 5.12
N GLY A 194 -15.33 8.27 5.66
CA GLY A 194 -16.70 8.47 5.18
C GLY A 194 -17.33 9.82 5.54
N ILE A 195 -18.58 9.97 5.10
CA ILE A 195 -19.40 11.17 5.30
C ILE A 195 -19.63 11.37 6.80
N GLU A 196 -19.44 12.61 7.27
CA GLU A 196 -19.76 13.06 8.63
C GLU A 196 -19.14 12.16 9.72
N THR A 197 -18.02 11.48 9.41
CA THR A 197 -17.38 10.51 10.30
C THR A 197 -17.12 11.09 11.69
N PHE A 198 -16.59 12.31 11.81
CA PHE A 198 -16.32 12.98 13.09
C PHE A 198 -17.22 14.21 13.33
N TYR A 199 -18.36 14.31 12.64
CA TYR A 199 -19.29 15.44 12.82
C TYR A 199 -19.64 15.62 14.31
N ASP A 200 -19.65 16.87 14.81
CA ASP A 200 -19.91 17.21 16.23
C ASP A 200 -18.97 16.49 17.25
N CYS A 201 -17.76 16.08 16.85
CA CYS A 201 -16.71 15.68 17.80
C CYS A 201 -16.11 16.92 18.50
N THR A 202 -16.87 17.51 19.41
CA THR A 202 -16.59 18.81 20.04
C THR A 202 -15.35 18.87 20.94
N SER A 203 -14.69 17.74 21.21
CA SER A 203 -13.40 17.69 21.94
C SER A 203 -12.22 17.32 21.05
N LEU A 204 -12.42 17.00 19.77
CA LEU A 204 -11.37 16.50 18.89
C LEU A 204 -10.45 17.65 18.48
N ILE A 205 -9.30 17.77 19.12
CA ILE A 205 -8.36 18.88 18.93
C ILE A 205 -7.28 18.61 17.87
N SER A 206 -7.02 17.33 17.57
CA SER A 206 -6.01 16.95 16.58
C SER A 206 -6.38 15.64 15.90
N VAL A 207 -6.03 15.54 14.62
CA VAL A 207 -6.13 14.33 13.83
C VAL A 207 -4.88 14.18 12.96
N THR A 208 -4.33 12.97 12.92
CA THR A 208 -3.25 12.62 11.99
C THR A 208 -3.81 11.72 10.91
N ILE A 209 -3.83 12.20 9.67
CA ILE A 209 -4.32 11.45 8.50
C ILE A 209 -3.11 10.81 7.80
N PRO A 210 -3.01 9.47 7.72
CA PRO A 210 -1.87 8.82 7.08
C PRO A 210 -1.91 8.99 5.57
N ASP A 211 -0.74 8.99 4.91
CA ASP A 211 -0.57 9.12 3.44
C ASP A 211 -1.34 8.07 2.63
N SER A 212 -1.76 6.99 3.27
CA SER A 212 -2.58 5.94 2.66
C SER A 212 -4.02 6.39 2.35
N VAL A 213 -4.51 7.44 2.98
CA VAL A 213 -5.87 7.95 2.79
C VAL A 213 -5.97 8.67 1.45
N THR A 214 -6.85 8.19 0.60
CA THR A 214 -7.11 8.71 -0.75
C THR A 214 -8.50 9.33 -0.92
N SER A 215 -9.32 9.36 0.14
CA SER A 215 -10.61 10.07 0.15
C SER A 215 -11.04 10.44 1.57
N ILE A 216 -11.51 11.67 1.75
CA ILE A 216 -12.26 12.14 2.92
C ILE A 216 -13.56 12.74 2.39
N ASP A 217 -14.68 12.15 2.79
CA ASP A 217 -16.00 12.52 2.29
C ASP A 217 -16.62 13.67 3.11
N GLY A 218 -17.74 14.19 2.60
CA GLY A 218 -18.35 15.44 3.05
C GLY A 218 -18.59 15.54 4.55
N GLY A 219 -18.16 16.66 5.14
CA GLY A 219 -18.47 16.98 6.54
C GLY A 219 -17.75 16.11 7.56
N ALA A 220 -16.75 15.32 7.15
CA ALA A 220 -16.04 14.41 8.05
C ALA A 220 -15.51 15.07 9.33
N PHE A 221 -15.17 16.36 9.29
CA PHE A 221 -14.68 17.14 10.44
C PHE A 221 -15.52 18.39 10.75
N TYR A 222 -16.82 18.35 10.43
CA TYR A 222 -17.73 19.46 10.70
C TYR A 222 -17.94 19.63 12.21
N HIS A 223 -17.96 20.88 12.70
CA HIS A 223 -18.06 21.21 14.14
C HIS A 223 -17.02 20.53 15.05
N CYS A 224 -15.84 20.15 14.53
CA CYS A 224 -14.70 19.70 15.33
C CYS A 224 -13.79 20.89 15.67
N PRO A 225 -13.29 21.07 16.90
CA PRO A 225 -12.40 22.17 17.26
C PRO A 225 -10.93 21.95 16.80
N ILE A 226 -10.71 21.19 15.73
CA ILE A 226 -9.37 20.89 15.22
C ILE A 226 -8.74 22.18 14.72
N GLU A 227 -7.64 22.63 15.34
CA GLU A 227 -7.00 23.88 14.94
C GLU A 227 -5.99 23.71 13.81
N THR A 228 -5.34 22.53 13.76
CA THR A 228 -4.30 22.20 12.79
C THR A 228 -4.51 20.79 12.25
N ALA A 229 -4.42 20.61 10.94
CA ALA A 229 -4.43 19.29 10.31
C ALA A 229 -3.23 19.12 9.38
N THR A 230 -2.58 17.97 9.48
CA THR A 230 -1.57 17.48 8.53
C THR A 230 -2.24 16.42 7.67
N ILE A 231 -2.36 16.67 6.37
CA ILE A 231 -3.20 15.86 5.47
C ILE A 231 -2.46 15.55 4.15
N PRO A 232 -2.46 14.31 3.64
CA PRO A 232 -2.05 14.03 2.26
C PRO A 232 -3.10 14.57 1.24
N ALA A 233 -2.66 15.27 0.19
CA ALA A 233 -3.54 15.97 -0.77
C ALA A 233 -4.56 15.06 -1.45
N LEU A 234 -4.23 13.78 -1.65
CA LEU A 234 -5.12 12.81 -2.28
C LEU A 234 -6.44 12.62 -1.51
N ALA A 235 -6.45 12.96 -0.23
CA ALA A 235 -7.60 12.85 0.66
C ALA A 235 -8.55 14.07 0.61
N VAL A 236 -8.16 15.18 -0.01
CA VAL A 236 -8.87 16.45 0.17
C VAL A 236 -9.88 16.67 -0.95
N LYS A 237 -11.04 16.03 -0.86
CA LYS A 237 -12.19 16.37 -1.71
C LYS A 237 -13.29 17.13 -0.97
N TYR A 238 -13.49 16.92 0.34
CA TYR A 238 -14.70 17.46 1.00
C TYR A 238 -14.54 17.85 2.49
N ILE A 239 -13.45 18.51 2.87
CA ILE A 239 -13.25 19.18 4.17
C ILE A 239 -13.94 20.56 4.19
N LYS A 240 -15.18 20.65 3.69
CA LYS A 240 -15.96 21.89 3.68
C LYS A 240 -16.45 22.26 5.08
N ASN A 241 -16.62 23.55 5.33
CA ASN A 241 -17.18 24.12 6.56
C ASN A 241 -16.53 23.58 7.85
N SER A 242 -15.20 23.40 7.84
CA SER A 242 -14.45 22.98 9.02
C SER A 242 -13.96 24.19 9.82
N GLU A 243 -13.74 23.97 11.11
CA GLU A 243 -13.20 24.98 12.04
C GLU A 243 -11.66 25.10 12.00
N LEU A 244 -11.02 24.40 11.05
CA LEU A 244 -9.57 24.39 10.84
C LEU A 244 -9.01 25.81 10.73
N LYS A 245 -7.97 26.12 11.52
CA LYS A 245 -7.24 27.40 11.42
C LYS A 245 -6.09 27.30 10.43
N THR A 246 -5.36 26.18 10.44
CA THR A 246 -4.23 25.97 9.53
C THR A 246 -4.23 24.57 8.94
N VAL A 247 -3.82 24.45 7.68
CA VAL A 247 -3.70 23.16 6.98
C VAL A 247 -2.33 23.06 6.33
N VAL A 248 -1.64 21.95 6.58
CA VAL A 248 -0.39 21.58 5.91
C VAL A 248 -0.66 20.33 5.07
N ILE A 249 -0.58 20.50 3.75
CA ILE A 249 -0.69 19.39 2.81
C ILE A 249 0.71 18.80 2.59
N THR A 250 0.92 17.53 2.93
CA THR A 250 2.27 16.91 2.98
C THR A 250 2.70 16.24 1.69
N SER A 251 1.76 15.76 0.87
CA SER A 251 2.04 14.97 -0.32
C SER A 251 0.87 15.05 -1.31
N GLY A 252 1.08 14.73 -2.59
CA GLY A 252 0.01 14.61 -3.61
C GLY A 252 -0.07 15.78 -4.61
N PHE A 253 -1.02 15.67 -5.55
CA PHE A 253 -1.02 16.46 -6.79
C PHE A 253 -2.28 17.30 -7.02
N SER A 254 -3.36 17.11 -6.26
CA SER A 254 -4.62 17.83 -6.48
C SER A 254 -5.38 18.15 -5.20
N ILE A 255 -6.03 19.32 -5.18
CA ILE A 255 -7.10 19.67 -4.24
C ILE A 255 -8.45 19.56 -4.98
N GLY A 256 -9.41 18.85 -4.39
CA GLY A 256 -10.71 18.58 -5.00
C GLY A 256 -11.62 19.80 -5.14
N GLU A 257 -12.75 19.60 -5.82
CA GLU A 257 -13.82 20.59 -5.91
C GLU A 257 -14.45 20.83 -4.53
N GLY A 258 -14.57 22.09 -4.12
CA GLY A 258 -15.18 22.47 -2.84
C GLY A 258 -14.42 22.00 -1.59
N ALA A 259 -13.16 21.57 -1.74
CA ALA A 259 -12.47 20.79 -0.72
C ALA A 259 -12.36 21.44 0.66
N PHE A 260 -12.26 22.76 0.71
CA PHE A 260 -12.25 23.58 1.93
C PHE A 260 -13.32 24.67 1.87
N SER A 261 -14.32 24.56 0.99
CA SER A 261 -15.37 25.58 0.86
C SER A 261 -16.04 25.86 2.21
N GLY A 262 -16.16 27.13 2.60
CA GLY A 262 -16.78 27.57 3.84
C GLY A 262 -15.97 27.33 5.12
N CYS A 263 -14.69 26.94 5.03
CA CYS A 263 -13.77 26.90 6.19
C CYS A 263 -13.45 28.32 6.68
N SER A 264 -14.42 28.97 7.32
CA SER A 264 -14.41 30.39 7.67
C SER A 264 -13.30 30.78 8.65
N LYS A 265 -12.76 29.81 9.41
CA LYS A 265 -11.65 30.02 10.36
C LYS A 265 -10.26 29.73 9.78
N LEU A 266 -10.16 29.19 8.57
CA LEU A 266 -8.89 28.85 7.94
C LEU A 266 -8.14 30.13 7.61
N THR A 267 -6.97 30.35 8.23
CA THR A 267 -6.17 31.57 8.05
C THR A 267 -5.00 31.36 7.10
N SER A 268 -4.48 30.14 7.01
CA SER A 268 -3.36 29.78 6.15
C SER A 268 -3.43 28.35 5.62
N ILE A 269 -2.91 28.16 4.41
CA ILE A 269 -2.68 26.85 3.83
C ILE A 269 -1.29 26.72 3.22
N THR A 270 -0.63 25.58 3.47
CA THR A 270 0.63 25.20 2.83
C THR A 270 0.40 24.02 1.89
N MET A 271 0.86 24.15 0.65
CA MET A 271 0.75 23.12 -0.40
C MET A 271 2.15 22.59 -0.78
N PRO A 272 2.30 21.30 -1.13
CA PRO A 272 3.58 20.75 -1.56
C PRO A 272 3.94 21.20 -2.98
N ASP A 273 5.23 21.26 -3.29
CA ASP A 273 5.75 21.62 -4.63
C ASP A 273 5.35 20.64 -5.75
N THR A 274 4.72 19.52 -5.41
CA THR A 274 4.16 18.54 -6.35
C THR A 274 2.73 18.87 -6.78
N MET A 275 2.11 19.92 -6.21
CA MET A 275 0.71 20.27 -6.48
C MET A 275 0.52 20.73 -7.93
N THR A 276 -0.38 20.12 -8.68
CA THR A 276 -0.65 20.50 -10.09
C THR A 276 -2.04 21.07 -10.29
N ASN A 277 -3.01 20.74 -9.43
CA ASN A 277 -4.43 21.08 -9.62
C ASN A 277 -5.11 21.60 -8.35
N ILE A 278 -5.90 22.68 -8.49
CA ILE A 278 -6.82 23.19 -7.47
C ILE A 278 -8.23 23.21 -8.06
N GLY A 279 -9.17 22.52 -7.41
CA GLY A 279 -10.54 22.34 -7.89
C GLY A 279 -11.41 23.61 -7.89
N GLU A 280 -12.58 23.52 -8.55
CA GLU A 280 -13.61 24.56 -8.49
C GLU A 280 -14.09 24.77 -7.05
N CYS A 281 -14.31 26.02 -6.67
CA CYS A 281 -14.73 26.42 -5.31
C CYS A 281 -13.87 25.87 -4.15
N ALA A 282 -12.63 25.42 -4.41
CA ALA A 282 -11.81 24.70 -3.43
C ALA A 282 -11.66 25.43 -2.08
N PHE A 283 -11.55 26.75 -2.07
CA PHE A 283 -11.46 27.61 -0.88
C PHE A 283 -12.55 28.69 -0.87
N GLU A 284 -13.65 28.46 -1.58
CA GLU A 284 -14.75 29.42 -1.63
C GLU A 284 -15.24 29.76 -0.21
N ASN A 285 -15.46 31.03 0.10
CA ASN A 285 -15.94 31.51 1.41
C ASN A 285 -15.07 31.10 2.62
N CYS A 286 -13.78 30.82 2.44
CA CYS A 286 -12.82 30.78 3.56
C CYS A 286 -12.50 32.20 4.04
N THR A 287 -13.45 32.82 4.75
CA THR A 287 -13.44 34.27 5.03
C THR A 287 -12.28 34.79 5.89
N SER A 288 -11.53 33.91 6.56
CA SER A 288 -10.29 34.27 7.28
C SER A 288 -9.01 33.97 6.50
N LEU A 289 -9.08 33.35 5.31
CA LEU A 289 -7.93 32.83 4.59
C LEU A 289 -7.16 33.97 3.92
N ILE A 290 -6.04 34.36 4.53
CA ILE A 290 -5.20 35.48 4.10
C ILE A 290 -3.82 35.04 3.62
N SER A 291 -3.24 33.97 4.20
CA SER A 291 -1.93 33.47 3.78
C SER A 291 -2.10 32.29 2.84
N ILE A 292 -1.94 32.55 1.54
CA ILE A 292 -2.07 31.54 0.48
C ILE A 292 -0.79 31.55 -0.35
N THR A 293 -0.09 30.43 -0.40
CA THR A 293 1.02 30.20 -1.33
C THR A 293 0.65 29.10 -2.30
N ILE A 294 0.64 29.41 -3.59
CA ILE A 294 0.40 28.44 -4.67
C ILE A 294 1.75 28.08 -5.30
N PRO A 295 2.17 26.81 -5.26
CA PRO A 295 3.40 26.36 -5.89
C PRO A 295 3.42 26.58 -7.40
N ASP A 296 4.60 26.86 -7.96
CA ASP A 296 4.78 27.12 -9.41
C ASP A 296 4.41 25.93 -10.32
N SER A 297 4.31 24.72 -9.74
CA SER A 297 3.85 23.50 -10.41
C SER A 297 2.35 23.48 -10.72
N VAL A 298 1.55 24.38 -10.12
CA VAL A 298 0.09 24.42 -10.32
C VAL A 298 -0.23 25.02 -11.69
N THR A 299 -0.74 24.18 -12.59
CA THR A 299 -1.12 24.57 -13.95
C THR A 299 -2.62 24.64 -14.18
N SER A 300 -3.42 24.29 -13.16
CA SER A 300 -4.88 24.28 -13.25
C SER A 300 -5.53 24.77 -11.96
N ILE A 301 -6.31 25.85 -12.06
CA ILE A 301 -7.10 26.42 -10.96
C ILE A 301 -8.55 26.55 -11.40
N GLY A 302 -9.46 25.94 -10.64
CA GLY A 302 -10.89 25.92 -10.91
C GLY A 302 -11.59 27.27 -10.69
N ARG A 303 -12.82 27.36 -11.21
CA ARG A 303 -13.67 28.55 -11.11
C ARG A 303 -13.94 28.82 -9.63
N TYR A 304 -13.90 30.10 -9.23
CA TYR A 304 -14.18 30.52 -7.85
C TYR A 304 -13.33 29.85 -6.76
N ALA A 305 -12.20 29.23 -7.11
CA ALA A 305 -11.37 28.48 -6.17
C ALA A 305 -10.99 29.29 -4.92
N PHE A 306 -10.86 30.61 -5.03
CA PHE A 306 -10.52 31.52 -3.92
C PHE A 306 -11.56 32.62 -3.68
N CYS A 307 -12.76 32.50 -4.26
CA CYS A 307 -13.81 33.52 -4.12
C CYS A 307 -14.22 33.67 -2.64
N GLY A 308 -14.39 34.90 -2.15
CA GLY A 308 -14.81 35.15 -0.77
C GLY A 308 -13.77 34.85 0.30
N THR A 309 -12.52 34.53 -0.07
CA THR A 309 -11.40 34.46 0.89
C THR A 309 -11.02 35.84 1.41
N ALA A 310 -10.39 35.93 2.59
CA ALA A 310 -9.86 37.22 3.08
C ALA A 310 -8.86 37.83 2.09
N TYR A 311 -8.01 37.00 1.48
CA TYR A 311 -7.08 37.43 0.44
C TYR A 311 -7.80 38.01 -0.77
N TYR A 312 -8.87 37.36 -1.26
CA TYR A 312 -9.66 37.84 -2.40
C TYR A 312 -10.38 39.15 -2.10
N ASN A 313 -10.92 39.30 -0.90
CA ASN A 313 -11.71 40.46 -0.50
C ASN A 313 -10.85 41.69 -0.11
N SER A 314 -9.54 41.52 0.06
CA SER A 314 -8.64 42.62 0.39
C SER A 314 -8.29 43.44 -0.86
N GLU A 315 -8.73 44.70 -0.90
CA GLU A 315 -8.46 45.62 -2.02
C GLU A 315 -6.96 45.81 -2.31
N ALA A 316 -6.11 45.72 -1.28
CA ALA A 316 -4.66 45.84 -1.42
C ALA A 316 -4.02 44.72 -2.26
N ASN A 317 -4.71 43.58 -2.42
CA ASN A 317 -4.23 42.46 -3.22
C ASN A 317 -4.59 42.56 -4.71
N TRP A 318 -5.39 43.58 -5.09
CA TRP A 318 -5.77 43.84 -6.47
C TRP A 318 -4.86 44.92 -7.07
N ALA A 319 -4.27 44.63 -8.23
CA ALA A 319 -3.48 45.59 -9.00
C ALA A 319 -3.98 45.62 -10.44
N ASP A 320 -4.21 46.82 -10.97
CA ASP A 320 -4.69 47.04 -12.34
C ASP A 320 -5.97 46.24 -12.69
N GLY A 321 -6.84 46.08 -11.69
CA GLY A 321 -8.08 45.31 -11.82
C GLY A 321 -7.88 43.80 -11.83
N VAL A 322 -6.71 43.27 -11.49
CA VAL A 322 -6.41 41.83 -11.50
C VAL A 322 -5.91 41.36 -10.13
N LEU A 323 -6.39 40.20 -9.70
CA LEU A 323 -5.97 39.51 -8.49
C LEU A 323 -5.00 38.38 -8.84
N TYR A 324 -3.82 38.42 -8.23
CA TYR A 324 -2.84 37.34 -8.29
C TYR A 324 -2.63 36.71 -6.91
N ILE A 325 -2.34 35.41 -6.89
CA ILE A 325 -1.72 34.73 -5.75
C ILE A 325 -0.38 34.18 -6.22
N GLY A 326 0.72 34.81 -5.80
CA GLY A 326 2.06 34.52 -6.32
C GLY A 326 2.14 34.70 -7.84
N ASN A 327 2.49 33.63 -8.56
CA ASN A 327 2.59 33.61 -10.02
C ASN A 327 1.30 33.13 -10.72
N HIS A 328 0.16 33.13 -10.04
CA HIS A 328 -1.10 32.60 -10.57
C HIS A 328 -2.12 33.73 -10.68
N LEU A 329 -2.61 33.96 -11.90
CA LEU A 329 -3.64 34.96 -12.19
C LEU A 329 -5.00 34.34 -11.84
N ILE A 330 -5.62 34.84 -10.76
CA ILE A 330 -6.83 34.24 -10.20
C ILE A 330 -8.09 34.78 -10.86
N THR A 331 -8.21 36.10 -10.97
CA THR A 331 -9.38 36.73 -11.59
C THR A 331 -9.10 38.19 -11.94
N ALA A 332 -9.89 38.76 -12.84
CA ALA A 332 -9.92 40.16 -13.22
C ALA A 332 -11.31 40.74 -12.93
N ASN A 333 -11.33 42.01 -12.52
CA ASN A 333 -12.52 42.80 -12.34
C ASN A 333 -12.89 43.45 -13.68
N PRO A 334 -14.02 43.09 -14.32
CA PRO A 334 -14.40 43.58 -15.64
C PRO A 334 -14.55 45.11 -15.74
N ASP A 335 -14.91 45.76 -14.64
CA ASP A 335 -15.15 47.20 -14.61
C ASP A 335 -13.86 48.00 -14.47
N LYS A 336 -12.86 47.41 -13.79
CA LYS A 336 -11.56 48.03 -13.50
C LYS A 336 -10.45 47.63 -14.47
N LEU A 337 -10.61 46.53 -15.21
CA LEU A 337 -9.60 46.05 -16.15
C LEU A 337 -9.46 46.99 -17.36
N ALA A 338 -8.22 47.31 -17.71
CA ALA A 338 -7.90 48.09 -18.90
C ALA A 338 -8.23 47.33 -20.20
N ALA A 339 -8.48 48.06 -21.29
CA ALA A 339 -8.73 47.45 -22.59
C ALA A 339 -7.52 46.67 -23.14
N ASN A 340 -6.31 47.13 -22.83
CA ASN A 340 -5.08 46.42 -23.12
C ASN A 340 -4.46 45.97 -21.81
N TYR A 341 -4.24 44.66 -21.64
CA TYR A 341 -3.66 44.10 -20.43
C TYR A 341 -2.40 43.29 -20.72
N ILE A 342 -1.36 43.48 -19.91
CA ILE A 342 -0.11 42.72 -19.99
C ILE A 342 -0.05 41.80 -18.77
N VAL A 343 -0.09 40.49 -18.99
CA VAL A 343 0.09 39.49 -17.94
C VAL A 343 1.52 39.57 -17.41
N LYS A 344 1.66 39.58 -16.08
CA LYS A 344 2.94 39.75 -15.37
C LYS A 344 3.94 38.66 -15.79
N ALA A 345 5.20 39.03 -16.01
CA ALA A 345 6.27 38.05 -16.24
C ALA A 345 6.40 37.07 -15.07
N GLY A 346 6.63 35.78 -15.38
CA GLY A 346 6.69 34.72 -14.38
C GLY A 346 5.34 34.04 -14.11
N THR A 347 4.22 34.58 -14.59
CA THR A 347 2.91 33.93 -14.45
C THR A 347 2.92 32.51 -15.00
N LYS A 348 2.45 31.55 -14.20
CA LYS A 348 2.37 30.11 -14.53
C LYS A 348 0.99 29.72 -15.04
N CYS A 349 -0.05 30.13 -14.32
CA CYS A 349 -1.42 29.75 -14.61
C CYS A 349 -2.35 30.96 -14.73
N ILE A 350 -3.23 30.93 -15.72
CA ILE A 350 -4.43 31.77 -15.81
C ILE A 350 -5.61 30.90 -15.38
N ALA A 351 -6.24 31.24 -14.25
CA ALA A 351 -7.31 30.45 -13.64
C ALA A 351 -8.60 30.41 -14.47
N ALA A 352 -9.48 29.46 -14.16
CA ALA A 352 -10.74 29.32 -14.87
C ALA A 352 -11.60 30.56 -14.63
N ASN A 353 -12.26 31.04 -15.68
CA ASN A 353 -13.06 32.28 -15.65
C ASN A 353 -12.28 33.54 -15.28
N ALA A 354 -10.95 33.55 -15.36
CA ALA A 354 -10.15 34.67 -14.88
C ALA A 354 -10.54 36.03 -15.50
N PHE A 355 -10.89 36.07 -16.79
CA PHE A 355 -11.33 37.27 -17.50
C PHE A 355 -12.82 37.21 -17.87
N TYR A 356 -13.63 36.48 -17.09
CA TYR A 356 -15.05 36.36 -17.37
C TYR A 356 -15.73 37.72 -17.53
N ASN A 357 -16.45 37.91 -18.64
CA ASN A 357 -17.19 39.12 -18.96
C ASN A 357 -16.35 40.41 -19.00
N CYS A 358 -15.04 40.32 -19.24
CA CYS A 358 -14.17 41.49 -19.48
C CYS A 358 -14.44 42.08 -20.88
N SER A 359 -15.63 42.66 -21.07
CA SER A 359 -16.13 43.12 -22.37
C SER A 359 -15.36 44.30 -22.96
N LYS A 360 -14.57 45.02 -22.15
CA LYS A 360 -13.68 46.11 -22.60
C LYS A 360 -12.30 45.61 -23.06
N LEU A 361 -11.93 44.38 -22.74
CA LEU A 361 -10.63 43.81 -23.07
C LEU A 361 -10.53 43.60 -24.58
N THR A 362 -9.65 44.35 -25.25
CA THR A 362 -9.38 44.28 -26.69
C THR A 362 -8.07 43.55 -26.99
N CYS A 363 -7.06 43.70 -26.12
CA CYS A 363 -5.77 43.04 -26.29
C CYS A 363 -5.26 42.47 -24.97
N ILE A 364 -4.75 41.24 -25.02
CA ILE A 364 -3.99 40.65 -23.90
C ILE A 364 -2.62 40.17 -24.37
N THR A 365 -1.57 40.55 -23.64
CA THR A 365 -0.20 40.10 -23.87
C THR A 365 0.24 39.13 -22.79
N MET A 366 0.57 37.89 -23.17
CA MET A 366 0.99 36.81 -22.27
C MET A 366 2.50 36.56 -22.37
N PRO A 367 3.21 36.38 -21.24
CA PRO A 367 4.62 35.98 -21.25
C PRO A 367 4.78 34.49 -21.60
N ASN A 368 5.96 34.10 -22.08
CA ASN A 368 6.31 32.69 -22.32
C ASN A 368 6.36 31.81 -21.05
N SER A 369 6.27 32.40 -19.86
CA SER A 369 6.25 31.68 -18.59
C SER A 369 4.92 30.97 -18.32
N VAL A 370 3.84 31.34 -19.04
CA VAL A 370 2.52 30.74 -18.87
C VAL A 370 2.57 29.29 -19.33
N THR A 371 2.25 28.36 -18.43
CA THR A 371 2.20 26.91 -18.68
C THR A 371 0.77 26.36 -18.61
N GLY A 372 -0.18 27.11 -18.04
CA GLY A 372 -1.60 26.74 -17.95
C GLY A 372 -2.56 27.88 -18.25
N ILE A 373 -3.58 27.61 -19.07
CA ILE A 373 -4.74 28.50 -19.30
C ILE A 373 -6.00 27.67 -19.08
N CYS A 374 -6.72 27.94 -18.00
CA CYS A 374 -7.84 27.11 -17.58
C CYS A 374 -9.11 27.35 -18.41
N ARG A 375 -10.09 26.45 -18.25
CA ARG A 375 -11.38 26.53 -18.94
C ARG A 375 -12.04 27.90 -18.77
N TRP A 376 -12.71 28.38 -19.82
CA TRP A 376 -13.45 29.64 -19.82
C TRP A 376 -12.66 30.89 -19.40
N ALA A 377 -11.33 30.87 -19.46
CA ALA A 377 -10.49 32.00 -19.04
C ALA A 377 -10.91 33.32 -19.70
N PHE A 378 -11.32 33.32 -20.98
CA PHE A 378 -11.74 34.51 -21.73
C PHE A 378 -13.25 34.52 -22.05
N TRP A 379 -14.06 33.81 -21.28
CA TRP A 379 -15.49 33.70 -21.58
C TRP A 379 -16.19 35.05 -21.53
N TYR A 380 -16.94 35.39 -22.58
CA TYR A 380 -17.62 36.68 -22.77
C TYR A 380 -16.69 37.91 -22.83
N CYS A 381 -15.43 37.75 -23.24
CA CYS A 381 -14.59 38.86 -23.66
C CYS A 381 -14.97 39.33 -25.08
N ALA A 382 -16.15 39.94 -25.23
CA ALA A 382 -16.76 40.21 -26.54
C ALA A 382 -15.96 41.15 -27.46
N SER A 383 -15.12 42.02 -26.89
CA SER A 383 -14.29 42.96 -27.66
C SER A 383 -12.86 42.46 -27.87
N LEU A 384 -12.53 41.22 -27.47
CA LEU A 384 -11.16 40.72 -27.60
C LEU A 384 -10.78 40.56 -29.08
N GLU A 385 -9.82 41.35 -29.52
CA GLU A 385 -9.34 41.40 -30.89
C GLU A 385 -7.99 40.70 -31.05
N THR A 386 -7.11 40.77 -30.04
CA THR A 386 -5.75 40.23 -30.14
C THR A 386 -5.29 39.53 -28.86
N ILE A 387 -4.68 38.36 -29.01
CA ILE A 387 -3.84 37.72 -28.00
C ILE A 387 -2.40 37.74 -28.51
N THR A 388 -1.52 38.42 -27.80
CA THR A 388 -0.07 38.40 -28.06
C THR A 388 0.59 37.43 -27.09
N PHE A 389 1.43 36.53 -27.59
CA PHE A 389 2.24 35.63 -26.78
C PHE A 389 3.72 35.92 -26.99
N LYS A 390 4.44 36.25 -25.91
CA LYS A 390 5.88 36.57 -25.91
C LYS A 390 6.75 35.31 -25.92
N GLY A 391 6.48 34.41 -26.86
CA GLY A 391 7.16 33.13 -27.00
C GLY A 391 6.94 32.54 -28.38
N THR A 392 7.53 31.38 -28.61
CA THR A 392 7.37 30.66 -29.88
C THR A 392 6.00 29.99 -29.98
N GLU A 393 5.57 29.72 -31.21
CA GLU A 393 4.36 28.93 -31.46
C GLU A 393 4.43 27.53 -30.81
N GLY A 394 5.62 26.91 -30.77
CA GLY A 394 5.85 25.64 -30.08
C GLY A 394 5.59 25.74 -28.57
N GLN A 395 6.08 26.80 -27.93
CA GLN A 395 5.80 27.06 -26.52
C GLN A 395 4.32 27.32 -26.27
N TRP A 396 3.66 28.07 -27.15
CA TRP A 396 2.20 28.28 -27.06
C TRP A 396 1.44 26.96 -27.15
N ASN A 397 1.78 26.10 -28.10
CA ASN A 397 1.12 24.81 -28.28
C ASN A 397 1.33 23.86 -27.09
N ALA A 398 2.46 23.99 -26.37
CA ALA A 398 2.76 23.21 -25.18
C ALA A 398 1.98 23.66 -23.91
N ILE A 399 1.38 24.86 -23.91
CA ILE A 399 0.55 25.33 -22.79
C ILE A 399 -0.64 24.40 -22.60
N ALA A 400 -0.85 23.92 -21.36
CA ALA A 400 -2.02 23.16 -20.95
C ALA A 400 -3.26 24.06 -21.00
N LYS A 401 -4.13 23.84 -22.00
CA LYS A 401 -5.35 24.64 -22.20
C LYS A 401 -6.58 23.84 -21.80
N GLY A 402 -7.37 24.39 -20.88
CA GLY A 402 -8.65 23.82 -20.47
C GLY A 402 -9.67 23.84 -21.60
N THR A 403 -10.64 22.94 -21.55
CA THR A 403 -11.75 22.90 -22.51
C THR A 403 -12.41 24.28 -22.60
N SER A 404 -12.62 24.78 -23.83
CA SER A 404 -13.31 26.06 -24.05
C SER A 404 -12.66 27.26 -23.35
N TRP A 405 -11.33 27.25 -23.15
CA TRP A 405 -10.57 28.35 -22.53
C TRP A 405 -10.81 29.72 -23.20
N ASP A 406 -11.06 29.73 -24.52
CA ASP A 406 -11.29 30.90 -25.36
C ASP A 406 -12.73 31.02 -25.90
N TYR A 407 -13.69 30.37 -25.24
CA TYR A 407 -15.08 30.33 -25.72
C TYR A 407 -15.73 31.72 -25.71
N ASN A 408 -16.31 32.15 -26.84
CA ASN A 408 -16.84 33.50 -27.08
C ASN A 408 -15.84 34.64 -26.80
N ALA A 409 -14.53 34.36 -26.93
CA ALA A 409 -13.52 35.40 -26.95
C ALA A 409 -13.53 36.09 -28.32
N GLY A 410 -13.86 37.39 -28.32
CA GLY A 410 -14.17 38.19 -29.50
C GLY A 410 -15.54 37.84 -30.12
N SER A 411 -16.30 38.86 -30.51
CA SER A 411 -17.65 38.73 -31.08
C SER A 411 -17.69 37.93 -32.39
N LYS A 412 -18.26 36.71 -32.37
CA LYS A 412 -19.22 36.12 -33.33
C LYS A 412 -19.67 34.72 -32.88
N THR A 413 -20.89 34.35 -33.25
CA THR A 413 -21.68 33.18 -32.80
C THR A 413 -21.15 31.79 -33.19
N SER A 414 -19.90 31.66 -33.62
CA SER A 414 -19.13 30.40 -33.68
C SER A 414 -17.77 30.65 -34.33
N GLY A 415 -16.67 30.35 -33.62
CA GLY A 415 -15.29 30.43 -34.10
C GLY A 415 -14.41 31.46 -33.40
N ARG A 416 -13.09 31.24 -33.41
CA ARG A 416 -12.10 32.22 -32.89
C ARG A 416 -12.16 33.49 -33.74
N SER A 417 -12.46 34.62 -33.11
CA SER A 417 -12.59 35.93 -33.76
C SER A 417 -11.45 36.90 -33.39
N TYR A 418 -10.50 36.46 -32.55
CA TYR A 418 -9.30 37.20 -32.19
C TYR A 418 -8.07 36.74 -33.00
N LYS A 419 -7.12 37.65 -33.21
CA LYS A 419 -5.80 37.39 -33.82
C LYS A 419 -4.83 36.89 -32.76
N LEU A 420 -4.17 35.75 -33.01
CA LEU A 420 -3.03 35.30 -32.20
C LEU A 420 -1.73 35.80 -32.82
N VAL A 421 -0.90 36.50 -32.03
CA VAL A 421 0.38 37.09 -32.46
C VAL A 421 1.50 36.53 -31.61
N PHE A 422 2.62 36.17 -32.24
CA PHE A 422 3.82 35.72 -31.54
C PHE A 422 4.89 36.82 -31.60
N GLU A 423 5.29 37.33 -30.44
CA GLU A 423 6.40 38.28 -30.29
C GLU A 423 7.59 37.56 -29.69
N LYS A 424 8.74 37.62 -30.37
CA LYS A 424 9.98 36.97 -29.92
C LYS A 424 10.76 37.83 -28.96
#